data_AF-Q5BNM7-F1
#
_entry.id   AF-Q5BNM7-F1
#
_cell.length_a   1.000
_cell.length_b   1.000
_cell.length_c   1.000
_cell.angle_alpha   90.00
_cell.angle_beta   90.00
_cell.angle_gamma   90.00
#
_symmetry.space_group_name_H-M   'P 1'
#
loop_
_entity.id
_entity.type
_entity.pdbx_description
1 polymer ?
#
loop_
_entity_poly.entity_id
_entity_poly.type
_entity_poly.pdbx_seq_one_letter_code
_entity_poly.pdbx_strand_id
1 'polypeptide(L)'
;MRPTSLLTFLVVSLSTATSLAMAEINDVADLSSDTIVLFSEVQKFAEDIQSSADSLLPTYLSFQGAPLSDPDYRLPHIKVVNLPTANMDYDTFIRQTDETRLKNNLYFYSAIVEFLKEAMTEQEDLNPAELALKAKFEEAMANSNTLISKISDIMTQMGMSVTITLPKPLVVPFKGSAYFSKKLRGGVVCKEYKERVFLTKRDFMLLAEKYQGPL
;
A
#
# COMPACT_ATOMS: atom_id res chain seq x y z
N MET A 1 43.42 9.67 -59.00
CA MET A 1 42.60 8.45 -59.25
C MET A 1 41.12 8.83 -59.21
N ARG A 2 40.29 8.06 -59.91
CA ARG A 2 38.88 8.30 -60.28
C ARG A 2 37.91 8.79 -59.17
N PRO A 3 36.73 9.32 -59.57
CA PRO A 3 35.88 10.29 -58.86
C PRO A 3 34.61 9.65 -58.25
N THR A 4 33.55 10.46 -58.05
CA THR A 4 32.14 10.14 -57.69
C THR A 4 31.87 9.95 -56.17
N SER A 5 30.77 10.40 -55.57
CA SER A 5 29.52 11.00 -56.08
C SER A 5 28.83 11.77 -54.94
N LEU A 6 28.17 12.89 -55.26
CA LEU A 6 27.05 13.39 -54.45
C LEU A 6 25.98 12.30 -54.38
N LEU A 7 25.39 12.08 -53.20
CA LEU A 7 23.99 11.64 -53.11
C LEU A 7 23.31 12.35 -51.94
N THR A 8 22.59 13.41 -52.28
CA THR A 8 21.49 13.99 -51.52
C THR A 8 20.43 12.92 -51.27
N PHE A 9 20.13 12.62 -50.00
CA PHE A 9 18.90 11.94 -49.63
C PHE A 9 17.87 12.96 -49.15
N LEU A 10 16.95 13.26 -50.06
CA LEU A 10 15.63 13.78 -49.77
C LEU A 10 14.82 12.61 -49.18
N VAL A 11 14.40 12.69 -47.92
CA VAL A 11 13.32 11.81 -47.42
C VAL A 11 12.16 12.68 -46.98
N VAL A 12 11.10 12.49 -47.73
CA VAL A 12 9.75 13.04 -47.69
C VAL A 12 9.19 13.06 -46.28
N SER A 13 8.75 14.24 -45.84
CA SER A 13 7.89 14.42 -44.68
C SER A 13 6.49 13.91 -45.03
N LEU A 14 6.15 12.71 -44.60
CA LEU A 14 4.77 12.23 -44.58
C LEU A 14 4.10 12.74 -43.30
N SER A 15 3.40 13.85 -43.44
CA SER A 15 2.45 14.35 -42.45
C SER A 15 1.21 13.45 -42.46
N THR A 16 1.25 12.35 -41.72
CA THR A 16 0.01 11.68 -41.32
C THR A 16 -0.48 12.35 -40.06
N ALA A 17 -1.37 13.33 -40.24
CA ALA A 17 -2.26 13.80 -39.20
C ALA A 17 -3.22 12.66 -38.84
N THR A 18 -2.77 11.73 -38.00
CA THR A 18 -3.70 10.93 -37.21
C THR A 18 -4.26 11.88 -36.17
N SER A 19 -5.49 12.36 -36.41
CA SER A 19 -6.31 12.91 -35.33
C SER A 19 -6.35 11.85 -34.25
N LEU A 20 -5.62 12.06 -33.16
CA LEU A 20 -5.84 11.33 -31.93
C LEU A 20 -7.20 11.83 -31.44
N ALA A 21 -8.27 11.18 -31.92
CA ALA A 21 -9.52 11.20 -31.21
C ALA A 21 -9.15 10.80 -29.79
N MET A 22 -9.30 11.74 -28.86
CA MET A 22 -9.35 11.40 -27.46
C MET A 22 -10.52 10.43 -27.36
N ALA A 23 -10.20 9.14 -27.36
CA ALA A 23 -11.11 8.17 -26.81
C ALA A 23 -11.28 8.61 -25.36
N GLU A 24 -12.34 9.37 -25.10
CA GLU A 24 -13.03 9.27 -23.83
C GLU A 24 -13.35 7.79 -23.68
N ILE A 25 -12.45 7.06 -23.01
CA ILE A 25 -12.75 5.74 -22.49
C ILE A 25 -13.69 5.98 -21.31
N ASN A 26 -14.93 6.32 -21.65
CA ASN A 26 -16.10 6.24 -20.78
C ASN A 26 -16.67 4.81 -20.83
N ASP A 27 -15.82 3.79 -21.01
CA ASP A 27 -16.19 2.39 -20.79
C ASP A 27 -15.97 2.04 -19.31
N VAL A 28 -16.68 2.75 -18.43
CA VAL A 28 -17.10 2.11 -17.19
C VAL A 28 -18.32 1.30 -17.60
N ALA A 29 -18.14 0.01 -17.90
CA ALA A 29 -19.28 -0.91 -17.87
C ALA A 29 -20.03 -0.63 -16.57
N ASP A 30 -21.33 -0.29 -16.64
CA ASP A 30 -22.14 0.09 -15.48
C ASP A 30 -21.83 -0.86 -14.31
N LEU A 31 -21.08 -0.35 -13.33
CA LEU A 31 -20.71 -1.13 -12.16
C LEU A 31 -21.99 -1.50 -11.43
N SER A 32 -22.08 -2.75 -10.97
CA SER A 32 -23.23 -3.16 -10.19
C SER A 32 -23.38 -2.24 -8.98
N SER A 33 -24.62 -1.95 -8.58
CA SER A 33 -24.91 -1.21 -7.35
C SER A 33 -24.19 -1.84 -6.15
N ASP A 34 -24.06 -3.17 -6.14
CA ASP A 34 -23.34 -3.91 -5.10
C ASP A 34 -21.84 -3.54 -5.06
N THR A 35 -21.18 -3.42 -6.22
CA THR A 35 -19.77 -2.99 -6.29
C THR A 35 -19.61 -1.56 -5.77
N ILE A 36 -20.56 -0.67 -6.10
CA ILE A 36 -20.53 0.73 -5.69
C ILE A 36 -20.65 0.85 -4.16
N VAL A 37 -21.54 0.06 -3.54
CA VAL A 37 -21.69 0.00 -2.08
C VAL A 37 -20.40 -0.48 -1.41
N LEU A 38 -19.72 -1.48 -1.98
CA LEU A 38 -18.47 -2.01 -1.42
C LEU A 38 -17.37 -0.94 -1.29
N PHE A 39 -17.28 0.04 -2.19
CA PHE A 39 -16.30 1.13 -2.02
C PHE A 39 -16.54 1.92 -0.73
N SER A 40 -17.80 2.26 -0.42
CA SER A 40 -18.15 2.95 0.83
C SER A 40 -17.95 2.05 2.05
N GLU A 41 -18.26 0.76 1.95
CA GLU A 41 -17.99 -0.16 3.06
C GLU A 41 -16.50 -0.26 3.40
N VAL A 42 -15.63 -0.32 2.39
CA VAL A 42 -14.18 -0.36 2.61
C VAL A 42 -13.69 0.97 3.17
N GLN A 43 -14.18 2.10 2.65
CA GLN A 43 -13.88 3.43 3.19
C GLN A 43 -14.27 3.53 4.66
N LYS A 44 -15.48 3.06 5.02
CA LYS A 44 -15.98 3.07 6.39
C LYS A 44 -15.18 2.13 7.30
N PHE A 45 -14.88 0.92 6.83
CA PHE A 45 -14.05 -0.02 7.57
C PHE A 45 -12.65 0.53 7.85
N ALA A 46 -12.00 1.10 6.82
CA ALA A 46 -10.71 1.77 6.97
C ALA A 46 -10.80 2.93 7.97
N GLU A 47 -11.91 3.68 7.96
CA GLU A 47 -12.16 4.72 8.94
C GLU A 47 -12.26 4.20 10.38
N ASP A 48 -13.03 3.12 10.59
CA ASP A 48 -13.30 2.55 11.91
C ASP A 48 -12.02 1.97 12.55
N ILE A 49 -11.11 1.38 11.75
CA ILE A 49 -9.84 0.84 12.24
C ILE A 49 -8.73 1.89 12.40
N GLN A 50 -8.94 3.16 12.03
CA GLN A 50 -7.90 4.19 12.14
C GLN A 50 -7.39 4.34 13.57
N SER A 51 -8.30 4.35 14.55
CA SER A 51 -7.91 4.55 15.96
C SER A 51 -6.99 3.44 16.48
N SER A 52 -7.26 2.19 16.10
CA SER A 52 -6.39 1.07 16.49
C SER A 52 -5.06 1.10 15.74
N ALA A 53 -5.08 1.42 14.44
CA ALA A 53 -3.85 1.63 13.66
C ALA A 53 -2.98 2.78 14.20
N ASP A 54 -3.58 3.90 14.58
CA ASP A 54 -2.91 5.06 15.18
C ASP A 54 -2.27 4.72 16.52
N SER A 55 -2.91 3.85 17.30
CA SER A 55 -2.41 3.43 18.61
C SER A 55 -1.27 2.41 18.54
N LEU A 56 -1.14 1.65 17.45
CA LEU A 56 -0.16 0.55 17.35
C LEU A 56 1.28 1.04 17.49
N LEU A 57 1.67 2.07 16.73
CA LEU A 57 3.03 2.62 16.78
C LEU A 57 3.44 3.17 18.16
N PRO A 58 2.68 4.07 18.81
CA PRO A 58 3.06 4.59 20.12
C PRO A 58 3.09 3.48 21.18
N THR A 59 2.15 2.53 21.15
CA THR A 59 2.20 1.36 22.05
C THR A 59 3.42 0.48 21.78
N TYR A 60 3.77 0.25 20.52
CA TYR A 60 4.99 -0.48 20.18
C TYR A 60 6.22 0.22 20.78
N LEU A 61 6.39 1.52 20.52
CA LEU A 61 7.55 2.30 20.97
C LEU A 61 7.69 2.34 22.49
N SER A 62 6.59 2.42 23.25
CA SER A 62 6.63 2.46 24.72
C SER A 62 7.25 1.20 25.34
N PHE A 63 7.21 0.07 24.65
CA PHE A 63 7.81 -1.19 25.12
C PHE A 63 9.24 -1.44 24.61
N GLN A 64 9.83 -0.54 23.83
CA GLN A 64 11.16 -0.79 23.27
C GLN A 64 12.32 -0.35 24.18
N GLY A 65 12.03 0.42 25.23
CA GLY A 65 13.03 1.07 26.08
C GLY A 65 13.80 2.19 25.36
N ALA A 66 14.63 2.91 26.11
CA ALA A 66 15.39 4.04 25.57
C ALA A 66 16.36 3.58 24.44
N PRO A 67 16.56 4.37 23.38
CA PRO A 67 15.93 5.68 23.15
C PRO A 67 14.55 5.62 22.47
N LEU A 68 14.08 4.44 22.05
CA LEU A 68 12.86 4.31 21.24
C LEU A 68 11.58 4.65 22.01
N SER A 69 11.59 4.44 23.34
CA SER A 69 10.48 4.81 24.22
C SER A 69 10.47 6.29 24.61
N ASP A 70 11.47 7.08 24.22
CA ASP A 70 11.54 8.49 24.61
C ASP A 70 10.45 9.30 23.88
N PRO A 71 9.72 10.21 24.55
CA PRO A 71 8.60 10.95 23.94
C PRO A 71 8.99 11.77 22.69
N ASP A 72 10.23 12.27 22.67
CA ASP A 72 10.78 13.06 21.58
C ASP A 72 11.43 12.21 20.49
N TYR A 73 11.52 10.89 20.68
CA TYR A 73 12.06 10.00 19.67
C TYR A 73 11.24 10.06 18.39
N ARG A 74 11.96 10.06 17.27
CA ARG A 74 11.38 9.97 15.94
C ARG A 74 12.06 8.82 15.23
N LEU A 75 11.27 7.92 14.66
CA LEU A 75 11.81 6.84 13.85
C LEU A 75 12.67 7.42 12.73
N PRO A 76 13.91 6.92 12.54
CA PRO A 76 14.73 7.35 11.43
C PRO A 76 14.10 6.93 10.11
N HIS A 77 14.36 7.71 9.06
CA HIS A 77 13.93 7.38 7.71
C HIS A 77 14.82 6.26 7.16
N ILE A 78 14.45 5.01 7.46
CA ILE A 78 15.15 3.82 6.97
C ILE A 78 14.27 3.01 6.04
N LYS A 79 14.89 2.38 5.04
CA LYS A 79 14.21 1.45 4.14
C LYS A 79 14.37 0.03 4.66
N VAL A 80 13.27 -0.60 5.06
CA VAL A 80 13.23 -2.04 5.30
C VAL A 80 13.09 -2.73 3.94
N VAL A 81 13.97 -3.69 3.66
CA VAL A 81 13.97 -4.43 2.38
C VAL A 81 12.60 -5.09 2.17
N ASN A 82 12.03 -4.90 0.98
CA ASN A 82 10.72 -5.39 0.53
C ASN A 82 9.49 -4.93 1.31
N LEU A 83 9.62 -4.13 2.38
CA LEU A 83 8.49 -3.52 3.06
C LEU A 83 7.86 -2.49 2.11
N PRO A 84 6.58 -2.63 1.71
CA PRO A 84 5.91 -1.58 0.96
C PRO A 84 5.82 -0.30 1.79
N THR A 85 5.89 0.84 1.13
CA THR A 85 5.69 2.13 1.78
C THR A 85 4.31 2.69 1.48
N ALA A 86 3.70 3.32 2.49
CA ALA A 86 2.47 4.07 2.36
C ALA A 86 2.71 5.51 1.86
N ASN A 87 3.95 6.00 1.90
CA ASN A 87 4.26 7.36 1.50
C ASN A 87 4.06 7.56 -0.02
N MET A 88 3.31 8.59 -0.37
CA MET A 88 2.98 8.94 -1.75
C MET A 88 2.71 10.44 -1.82
N ASP A 89 3.31 11.13 -2.79
CA ASP A 89 2.99 12.54 -3.02
C ASP A 89 1.56 12.70 -3.56
N TYR A 90 0.95 13.86 -3.31
CA TYR A 90 -0.43 14.15 -3.68
C TYR A 90 -0.69 13.96 -5.18
N ASP A 91 0.27 14.37 -5.97
CA ASP A 91 0.25 14.38 -7.43
C ASP A 91 0.20 12.95 -7.98
N THR A 92 1.05 12.06 -7.46
CA THR A 92 1.01 10.63 -7.72
C THR A 92 -0.28 10.00 -7.22
N PHE A 93 -0.77 10.39 -6.04
CA PHE A 93 -1.98 9.84 -5.43
C PHE A 93 -3.25 10.13 -6.24
N ILE A 94 -3.45 11.35 -6.73
CA ILE A 94 -4.65 11.71 -7.49
C ILE A 94 -4.64 11.09 -8.89
N ARG A 95 -3.47 10.92 -9.51
CA ARG A 95 -3.36 10.40 -10.88
C ARG A 95 -3.48 8.87 -11.03
N GLN A 96 -3.65 8.13 -9.93
CA GLN A 96 -3.79 6.67 -10.02
C GLN A 96 -5.12 6.28 -10.69
N THR A 97 -5.05 5.29 -11.58
CA THR A 97 -6.24 4.60 -12.08
C THR A 97 -6.89 3.78 -10.96
N ASP A 98 -8.18 3.43 -11.11
CA ASP A 98 -8.89 2.61 -10.12
C ASP A 98 -8.20 1.26 -9.92
N GLU A 99 -7.78 0.62 -11.02
CA GLU A 99 -7.03 -0.64 -10.99
C GLU A 99 -5.69 -0.50 -10.23
N THR A 100 -4.94 0.59 -10.47
CA THR A 100 -3.67 0.84 -9.76
C THR A 100 -3.92 1.03 -8.26
N ARG A 101 -4.98 1.75 -7.92
CA ARG A 101 -5.37 2.03 -6.53
C ARG A 101 -5.74 0.74 -5.80
N LEU A 102 -6.56 -0.11 -6.41
CA LEU A 102 -6.97 -1.40 -5.86
C LEU A 102 -5.78 -2.37 -5.73
N LYS A 103 -4.96 -2.50 -6.78
CA LYS A 103 -3.77 -3.36 -6.76
C LYS A 103 -2.76 -2.92 -5.71
N ASN A 104 -2.54 -1.61 -5.53
CA ASN A 104 -1.63 -1.11 -4.51
C ASN A 104 -2.13 -1.40 -3.09
N ASN A 105 -3.44 -1.30 -2.85
CA ASN A 105 -4.03 -1.67 -1.57
C ASN A 105 -3.87 -3.17 -1.32
N LEU A 106 -4.24 -4.01 -2.29
CA LEU A 106 -4.12 -5.45 -2.17
C LEU A 106 -2.67 -5.88 -1.94
N TYR A 107 -1.73 -5.38 -2.74
CA TYR A 107 -0.29 -5.65 -2.58
C TYR A 107 0.20 -5.25 -1.18
N PHE A 108 -0.13 -4.03 -0.72
CA PHE A 108 0.34 -3.55 0.57
C PHE A 108 -0.16 -4.45 1.70
N TYR A 109 -1.46 -4.73 1.76
CA TYR A 109 -2.01 -5.53 2.86
C TYR A 109 -1.54 -6.98 2.80
N SER A 110 -1.41 -7.58 1.62
CA SER A 110 -0.82 -8.92 1.48
C SER A 110 0.63 -8.98 1.96
N ALA A 111 1.42 -7.92 1.76
CA ALA A 111 2.79 -7.87 2.25
C ALA A 111 2.89 -7.53 3.75
N ILE A 112 2.14 -6.54 4.23
CA ILE A 112 2.27 -6.01 5.60
C ILE A 112 1.89 -7.05 6.65
N VAL A 113 0.97 -7.99 6.35
CA VAL A 113 0.61 -9.09 7.26
C VAL A 113 1.84 -9.93 7.63
N GLU A 114 2.69 -10.27 6.66
CA GLU A 114 3.91 -11.05 6.91
C GLU A 114 4.94 -10.25 7.73
N PHE A 115 5.04 -8.93 7.48
CA PHE A 115 5.90 -8.06 8.27
C PHE A 115 5.39 -7.84 9.70
N LEU A 116 4.08 -7.70 9.90
CA LEU A 116 3.44 -7.60 11.22
C LEU A 116 3.64 -8.87 12.02
N LYS A 117 3.43 -10.03 11.38
CA LYS A 117 3.66 -11.35 11.99
C LYS A 117 5.10 -11.51 12.45
N GLU A 118 6.05 -11.19 11.58
CA GLU A 118 7.47 -11.27 11.91
C GLU A 118 7.85 -10.28 13.04
N ALA A 119 7.37 -9.03 12.98
CA ALA A 119 7.61 -8.06 14.04
C ALA A 119 7.02 -8.52 15.39
N MET A 120 5.84 -9.15 15.37
CA MET A 120 5.21 -9.75 16.54
C MET A 120 6.06 -10.89 17.10
N THR A 121 6.54 -11.82 16.26
CA THR A 121 7.44 -12.91 16.67
C THR A 121 8.72 -12.37 17.29
N GLU A 122 9.30 -11.30 16.75
CA GLU A 122 10.46 -10.66 17.36
C GLU A 122 10.16 -10.00 18.72
N GLN A 123 8.93 -9.55 18.95
CA GLN A 123 8.51 -9.03 20.25
C GLN A 123 8.35 -10.14 21.28
N GLU A 124 8.05 -11.38 20.88
CA GLU A 124 8.05 -12.52 21.81
C GLU A 124 9.45 -12.76 22.40
N ASP A 125 10.52 -12.53 21.62
CA ASP A 125 11.90 -12.57 22.11
C ASP A 125 12.28 -11.33 22.94
N LEU A 126 11.85 -10.14 22.51
CA LEU A 126 12.28 -8.86 23.07
C LEU A 126 11.53 -8.49 24.36
N ASN A 127 10.21 -8.71 24.36
CA ASN A 127 9.25 -8.23 25.34
C ASN A 127 8.18 -9.31 25.64
N PRO A 128 8.57 -10.51 26.13
CA PRO A 128 7.68 -11.68 26.25
C PRO A 128 6.47 -11.48 27.16
N ALA A 129 6.52 -10.51 28.10
CA ALA A 129 5.42 -10.24 29.03
C ALA A 129 4.34 -9.32 28.44
N GLU A 130 4.58 -8.68 27.29
CA GLU A 130 3.73 -7.60 26.77
C GLU A 130 2.58 -8.13 25.89
N LEU A 131 1.65 -8.84 26.53
CA LEU A 131 0.48 -9.44 25.87
C LEU A 131 -0.41 -8.39 25.17
N ALA A 132 -0.47 -7.17 25.70
CA ALA A 132 -1.24 -6.08 25.10
C ALA A 132 -0.66 -5.67 23.72
N LEU A 133 0.66 -5.71 23.56
CA LEU A 133 1.29 -5.43 22.27
C LEU A 133 1.01 -6.55 21.26
N LYS A 134 1.08 -7.80 21.71
CA LYS A 134 0.72 -8.97 20.89
C LYS A 134 -0.71 -8.87 20.36
N ALA A 135 -1.68 -8.57 21.23
CA ALA A 135 -3.08 -8.40 20.84
C ALA A 135 -3.27 -7.31 19.76
N LYS A 136 -2.51 -6.21 19.82
CA LYS A 136 -2.56 -5.16 18.78
C LYS A 136 -1.99 -5.61 17.44
N PHE A 137 -0.94 -6.45 17.43
CA PHE A 137 -0.46 -7.06 16.19
C PHE A 137 -1.48 -8.02 15.59
N GLU A 138 -2.11 -8.85 16.41
CA GLU A 138 -3.18 -9.76 16.00
C GLU A 138 -4.36 -8.99 15.40
N GLU A 139 -4.78 -7.90 16.05
CA GLU A 139 -5.82 -6.99 15.54
C GLU A 139 -5.42 -6.37 14.19
N ALA A 140 -4.19 -5.84 14.07
CA ALA A 140 -3.71 -5.25 12.82
C ALA A 140 -3.67 -6.25 11.66
N MET A 141 -3.26 -7.50 11.93
CA MET A 141 -3.28 -8.57 10.94
C MET A 141 -4.71 -8.96 10.57
N ALA A 142 -5.63 -9.07 11.54
CA ALA A 142 -7.04 -9.37 11.28
C ALA A 142 -7.68 -8.28 10.39
N ASN A 143 -7.49 -7.01 10.74
CA ASN A 143 -8.00 -5.87 9.97
C ASN A 143 -7.42 -5.84 8.55
N SER A 144 -6.12 -6.15 8.40
CA SER A 144 -5.48 -6.27 7.08
C SER A 144 -6.09 -7.39 6.24
N ASN A 145 -6.36 -8.56 6.83
CA ASN A 145 -7.00 -9.68 6.14
C ASN A 145 -8.45 -9.35 5.72
N THR A 146 -9.20 -8.63 6.55
CA THR A 146 -10.54 -8.14 6.16
C THR A 146 -10.45 -7.18 4.97
N LEU A 147 -9.49 -6.26 4.95
CA LEU A 147 -9.26 -5.38 3.80
C LEU A 147 -8.89 -6.17 2.54
N ILE A 148 -7.97 -7.15 2.64
CA ILE A 148 -7.59 -8.03 1.52
C ILE A 148 -8.84 -8.69 0.93
N SER A 149 -9.72 -9.25 1.75
CA SER A 149 -10.96 -9.89 1.29
C SER A 149 -11.84 -8.90 0.54
N LYS A 150 -12.20 -7.78 1.16
CA LYS A 150 -13.11 -6.79 0.55
C LYS A 150 -12.54 -6.19 -0.74
N ILE A 151 -11.24 -5.90 -0.78
CA ILE A 151 -10.57 -5.39 -1.99
C ILE A 151 -10.58 -6.44 -3.09
N SER A 152 -10.32 -7.72 -2.75
CA SER A 152 -10.35 -8.82 -3.72
C SER A 152 -11.75 -9.03 -4.30
N ASP A 153 -12.80 -8.89 -3.47
CA ASP A 153 -14.19 -8.98 -3.90
C ASP A 153 -14.53 -7.88 -4.91
N ILE A 154 -14.15 -6.63 -4.61
CA ILE A 154 -14.30 -5.49 -5.54
C ILE A 154 -13.55 -5.77 -6.84
N MET A 155 -12.27 -6.12 -6.77
CA MET A 155 -11.45 -6.40 -7.95
C MET A 155 -12.06 -7.52 -8.81
N THR A 156 -12.58 -8.57 -8.18
CA THR A 156 -13.26 -9.68 -8.88
C THR A 156 -14.52 -9.19 -9.61
N GLN A 157 -15.35 -8.39 -8.95
CA GLN A 157 -16.57 -7.82 -9.56
C GLN A 157 -16.25 -6.86 -10.71
N MET A 158 -15.11 -6.17 -10.65
CA MET A 158 -14.60 -5.33 -11.73
C MET A 158 -13.88 -6.11 -12.84
N GLY A 159 -13.84 -7.45 -12.77
CA GLY A 159 -13.14 -8.29 -13.75
C GLY A 159 -11.61 -8.18 -13.71
N MET A 160 -11.04 -7.68 -12.60
CA MET A 160 -9.60 -7.53 -12.39
C MET A 160 -8.98 -8.78 -11.79
N SER A 161 -7.68 -9.00 -12.05
CA SER A 161 -6.93 -10.07 -11.41
C SER A 161 -6.61 -9.75 -9.96
N VAL A 162 -6.94 -10.67 -9.05
CA VAL A 162 -6.61 -10.61 -7.61
C VAL A 162 -5.25 -11.22 -7.27
N THR A 163 -4.51 -11.73 -8.26
CA THR A 163 -3.22 -12.39 -8.02
C THR A 163 -2.14 -11.36 -7.71
N ILE A 164 -1.55 -11.44 -6.51
CA ILE A 164 -0.39 -10.66 -6.12
C ILE A 164 0.87 -11.54 -6.14
N THR A 165 1.95 -11.00 -6.72
CA THR A 165 3.28 -11.62 -6.65
C THR A 165 4.14 -10.86 -5.65
N LEU A 166 4.52 -11.53 -4.56
CA LEU A 166 5.43 -11.00 -3.53
C LEU A 166 6.85 -11.56 -3.75
N PRO A 167 7.90 -10.78 -3.49
CA PRO A 167 9.28 -11.29 -3.53
C PRO A 167 9.47 -12.45 -2.56
N LYS A 168 10.38 -13.38 -2.89
CA LYS A 168 10.71 -14.55 -2.06
C LYS A 168 12.22 -14.56 -1.77
N PRO A 169 12.66 -14.51 -0.50
CA PRO A 169 11.84 -14.28 0.71
C PRO A 169 11.31 -12.83 0.77
N LEU A 170 10.09 -12.66 1.27
CA LEU A 170 9.50 -11.33 1.46
C LEU A 170 10.16 -10.64 2.65
N VAL A 171 10.16 -11.30 3.80
CA VAL A 171 10.80 -10.86 5.04
C VAL A 171 11.92 -11.83 5.39
N VAL A 172 13.09 -11.29 5.74
CA VAL A 172 14.21 -12.10 6.24
C VAL A 172 14.33 -11.88 7.75
N PRO A 173 14.10 -12.91 8.57
CA PRO A 173 14.24 -12.80 10.02
C PRO A 173 15.66 -12.41 10.43
N PHE A 174 15.77 -11.52 11.41
CA PHE A 174 17.07 -11.26 12.03
C PHE A 174 17.46 -12.44 12.95
N LYS A 175 18.68 -12.93 12.82
CA LYS A 175 19.21 -14.01 13.66
C LYS A 175 19.95 -13.45 14.88
N GLY A 176 19.77 -14.09 16.03
CA GLY A 176 20.55 -13.81 17.24
C GLY A 176 20.37 -12.40 17.79
N SER A 177 21.47 -11.77 18.22
CA SER A 177 21.54 -10.56 19.03
C SER A 177 21.31 -9.24 18.28
N ALA A 178 20.66 -9.25 17.12
CA ALA A 178 20.36 -8.06 16.32
C ALA A 178 19.22 -7.20 16.90
N TYR A 179 19.13 -7.09 18.24
CA TYR A 179 17.99 -6.54 18.96
C TYR A 179 17.60 -5.14 18.50
N PHE A 180 18.56 -4.24 18.29
CA PHE A 180 18.26 -2.89 17.81
C PHE A 180 17.60 -2.90 16.42
N SER A 181 18.09 -3.75 15.51
CA SER A 181 17.50 -3.89 14.17
C SER A 181 16.09 -4.47 14.21
N LYS A 182 15.84 -5.45 15.09
CA LYS A 182 14.50 -6.00 15.34
C LYS A 182 13.52 -4.90 15.80
N LYS A 183 13.94 -4.13 16.82
CA LYS A 183 13.16 -3.01 17.38
C LYS A 183 12.87 -1.93 16.33
N LEU A 184 13.88 -1.57 15.54
CA LEU A 184 13.72 -0.55 14.53
C LEU A 184 12.80 -1.01 13.39
N ARG A 185 12.94 -2.27 12.94
CA ARG A 185 12.05 -2.86 11.93
C ARG A 185 10.59 -2.83 12.38
N GLY A 186 10.28 -3.31 13.59
CA GLY A 186 8.91 -3.31 14.08
C GLY A 186 8.32 -1.90 14.16
N GLY A 187 9.09 -0.91 14.59
CA GLY A 187 8.64 0.49 14.59
C GLY A 187 8.29 1.00 13.19
N VAL A 188 9.12 0.71 12.19
CA VAL A 188 8.84 1.09 10.79
C VAL A 188 7.61 0.36 10.25
N VAL A 189 7.46 -0.93 10.54
CA VAL A 189 6.26 -1.70 10.14
C VAL A 189 4.99 -1.08 10.73
N CYS A 190 4.98 -0.73 12.02
CA CYS A 190 3.84 -0.07 12.66
C CYS A 190 3.54 1.31 12.04
N LYS A 191 4.57 2.09 11.69
CA LYS A 191 4.42 3.37 10.99
C LYS A 191 3.79 3.19 9.61
N GLU A 192 4.32 2.31 8.77
CA GLU A 192 3.81 2.11 7.41
C GLU A 192 2.38 1.56 7.44
N TYR A 193 2.04 0.67 8.40
CA TYR A 193 0.66 0.20 8.58
C TYR A 193 -0.31 1.35 8.90
N LYS A 194 0.02 2.20 9.89
CA LYS A 194 -0.77 3.38 10.25
C LYS A 194 -1.00 4.29 9.03
N GLU A 195 0.09 4.66 8.35
CA GLU A 195 0.03 5.55 7.20
C GLU A 195 -0.79 4.95 6.05
N ARG A 196 -0.69 3.62 5.85
CA ARG A 196 -1.48 2.96 4.83
C ARG A 196 -2.96 3.01 5.13
N VAL A 197 -3.39 2.69 6.35
CA VAL A 197 -4.81 2.72 6.72
C VAL A 197 -5.42 4.10 6.43
N PHE A 198 -4.69 5.18 6.76
CA PHE A 198 -5.10 6.54 6.42
C PHE A 198 -5.23 6.75 4.90
N LEU A 199 -4.25 6.28 4.11
CA LEU A 199 -4.27 6.40 2.65
C LEU A 199 -5.41 5.58 2.03
N THR A 200 -5.66 4.37 2.53
CA THR A 200 -6.73 3.48 2.08
C THR A 200 -8.11 4.10 2.29
N LYS A 201 -8.35 4.75 3.43
CA LYS A 201 -9.59 5.53 3.62
C LYS A 201 -9.78 6.55 2.48
N ARG A 202 -8.73 7.29 2.12
CA ARG A 202 -8.79 8.31 1.05
C ARG A 202 -8.96 7.68 -0.34
N ASP A 203 -8.28 6.56 -0.59
CA ASP A 203 -8.41 5.79 -1.83
C ASP A 203 -9.87 5.41 -2.09
N PHE A 204 -10.54 4.86 -1.08
CA PHE A 204 -11.90 4.39 -1.19
C PHE A 204 -12.95 5.49 -1.11
N MET A 205 -12.63 6.62 -0.48
CA MET A 205 -13.44 7.85 -0.58
C MET A 205 -13.53 8.35 -2.02
N LEU A 206 -12.39 8.43 -2.73
CA LEU A 206 -12.37 8.85 -4.14
C LEU A 206 -13.12 7.87 -5.05
N LEU A 207 -12.98 6.56 -4.82
CA LEU A 207 -13.71 5.54 -5.58
C LEU A 207 -15.22 5.64 -5.33
N ALA A 208 -15.64 5.80 -4.06
CA ALA A 208 -17.04 5.96 -3.71
C ALA A 208 -17.63 7.22 -4.37
N GLU A 209 -16.97 8.38 -4.25
CA GLU A 209 -17.41 9.65 -4.86
C GLU A 209 -17.52 9.54 -6.39
N LYS A 210 -16.56 8.88 -7.04
CA LYS A 210 -16.56 8.70 -8.50
C LYS A 210 -17.77 7.91 -8.99
N TYR A 211 -18.16 6.85 -8.28
CA TYR A 211 -19.17 5.90 -8.77
C TYR A 211 -20.57 6.10 -8.17
N GLN A 212 -20.70 6.77 -7.03
CA GLN A 212 -22.01 7.18 -6.50
C GLN A 212 -22.56 8.43 -7.20
N GLY A 213 -21.69 9.19 -7.87
CA GLY A 213 -22.02 10.49 -8.45
C GLY A 213 -22.09 11.59 -7.38
N PRO A 214 -22.14 12.87 -7.78
CA PRO A 214 -22.53 13.93 -6.85
C PRO A 214 -23.97 13.67 -6.40
N LEU A 215 -24.20 13.73 -5.09
CA LEU A 215 -25.55 13.76 -4.50
C LEU A 215 -26.43 14.85 -5.13
#